data_AF-A0A840YHW1-F1
#
_entry.id   AF-A0A840YHW1-F1
#
_cell.length_a   1.000
_cell.length_b   1.000
_cell.length_c   1.000
_cell.angle_alpha   90.00
_cell.angle_beta   90.00
_cell.angle_gamma   90.00
#
_symmetry.space_group_name_H-M   'P 1'
#
loop_
_entity.id
_entity.type
_entity.pdbx_description
1 polymer ?
#
loop_
_entity_poly.entity_id
_entity_poly.type
_entity_poly.pdbx_seq_one_letter_code
_entity_poly.pdbx_strand_id
1 'polypeptide(L)' 'MPKRPAPSQSSAFVLGRAAFDRISAVEGLCRDAASEAMFADFDRCSLDAEERRQAIRARHGARVAATSARRRTGG' A
#
# COMPACT_ATOMS: atom_id res chain seq x y z
N MET A 1 36.80 -0.91 27.24
CA MET A 1 36.15 -1.75 26.20
C MET A 1 35.44 -0.85 25.21
N PRO A 2 35.67 -0.94 23.90
CA PRO A 2 34.91 -0.15 22.93
C PRO A 2 33.45 -0.61 22.86
N LYS A 3 32.54 0.36 22.86
CA LYS A 3 31.09 0.15 22.81
C LYS A 3 30.71 -0.38 21.43
N ARG A 4 30.00 -1.51 21.38
CA ARG A 4 29.52 -2.17 20.15
C ARG A 4 28.60 -1.19 19.39
N PRO A 5 28.79 -0.99 18.07
CA PRO A 5 27.90 -0.13 17.29
C PRO A 5 26.47 -0.69 17.31
N ALA A 6 25.48 0.20 17.38
CA ALA A 6 24.07 -0.15 17.34
C ALA A 6 23.71 -0.80 15.98
N PRO A 7 22.75 -1.74 15.92
CA PRO A 7 22.37 -2.37 14.67
C PRO A 7 21.84 -1.31 13.68
N SER A 8 22.42 -1.30 12.48
CA SER A 8 21.98 -0.45 11.37
C SER A 8 20.55 -0.80 10.97
N GLN A 9 19.80 0.21 10.54
CA GLN A 9 18.41 0.12 10.09
C GLN A 9 18.17 -1.15 9.26
N SER A 10 17.18 -1.95 9.67
CA SER A 10 16.78 -3.18 9.00
C SER A 10 16.61 -2.94 7.50
N SER A 11 17.29 -3.72 6.67
CA SER A 11 17.13 -3.71 5.22
C SER A 11 15.68 -4.09 4.89
N ALA A 12 14.83 -3.10 4.65
CA ALA A 12 13.45 -3.33 4.27
C ALA A 12 13.40 -4.10 2.95
N PHE A 13 12.70 -5.23 2.93
CA PHE A 13 12.45 -5.97 1.70
C PHE A 13 11.34 -5.27 0.91
N VAL A 14 11.65 -4.80 -0.29
CA VAL A 14 10.68 -4.18 -1.19
C VAL A 14 10.26 -5.20 -2.24
N LEU A 15 8.96 -5.51 -2.26
CA LEU A 15 8.36 -6.39 -3.26
C LEU A 15 7.82 -5.56 -4.43
N GLY A 16 8.20 -5.92 -5.66
CA GLY A 16 7.65 -5.31 -6.86
C GLY A 16 6.20 -5.76 -7.15
N ARG A 17 5.45 -4.95 -7.90
CA ARG A 17 4.03 -5.19 -8.22
C ARG A 17 3.74 -6.59 -8.78
N ALA A 18 4.51 -7.04 -9.77
CA ALA A 18 4.29 -8.35 -10.38
C ALA A 18 4.52 -9.53 -9.41
N ALA A 19 5.44 -9.37 -8.44
CA ALA A 19 5.67 -10.39 -7.44
C ALA A 19 4.59 -10.36 -6.34
N PHE A 20 4.11 -9.16 -5.98
CA PHE A 20 2.94 -8.99 -5.13
C PHE A 20 1.71 -9.67 -5.72
N ASP A 21 1.41 -9.48 -7.01
CA ASP A 21 0.27 -10.10 -7.68
C ASP A 21 0.29 -11.63 -7.61
N ARG A 22 1.47 -12.25 -7.81
CA ARG A 22 1.60 -13.71 -7.72
C ARG A 22 1.31 -14.23 -6.33
N ILE A 23 1.76 -13.53 -5.30
CA ILE A 23 1.52 -13.90 -3.90
C ILE A 23 0.04 -13.70 -3.55
N SER A 24 -0.53 -12.56 -3.92
CA SER A 24 -1.96 -12.27 -3.75
C SER A 24 -2.85 -13.30 -4.44
N ALA A 25 -2.47 -13.79 -5.62
CA ALA A 25 -3.22 -14.82 -6.33
C ALA A 25 -3.29 -16.16 -5.55
N VAL A 26 -2.28 -16.50 -4.74
CA VAL A 26 -2.33 -17.68 -3.85
C VAL A 26 -3.45 -17.55 -2.82
N GLU A 27 -3.74 -16.31 -2.39
CA GLU A 27 -4.83 -15.98 -1.47
C GLU A 27 -6.17 -15.73 -2.18
N GLY A 28 -6.23 -15.92 -3.50
CA GLY A 28 -7.41 -15.61 -4.32
C GLY A 28 -7.68 -14.11 -4.48
N LEU A 29 -6.69 -13.26 -4.20
CA LEU A 29 -6.78 -11.81 -4.34
C LEU A 29 -6.27 -11.37 -5.71
N CYS A 30 -7.09 -10.59 -6.41
CA CYS A 30 -6.76 -10.00 -7.71
C CYS A 30 -7.03 -8.50 -7.68
N ARG A 31 -6.31 -7.74 -8.51
CA ARG A 31 -6.58 -6.32 -8.73
C ARG A 31 -7.80 -6.17 -9.63
N ASP A 32 -8.62 -5.17 -9.35
CA ASP A 32 -9.68 -4.75 -10.26
C ASP A 32 -9.13 -3.81 -11.35
N ALA A 33 -9.91 -3.62 -12.42
CA ALA A 33 -9.53 -2.76 -13.54
C ALA A 33 -9.23 -1.32 -13.11
N ALA A 34 -9.91 -0.82 -12.07
CA ALA A 34 -9.70 0.53 -11.54
C ALA A 34 -8.32 0.68 -10.88
N SER A 35 -7.87 -0.34 -10.15
CA SER A 35 -6.55 -0.39 -9.54
C SER A 35 -5.46 -0.56 -10.60
N GLU A 36 -5.69 -1.40 -11.61
CA GLU A 36 -4.76 -1.56 -12.74
C GLU A 36 -4.52 -0.23 -13.49
N ALA A 37 -5.59 0.48 -13.84
CA ALA A 37 -5.50 1.78 -14.50
C ALA A 37 -4.74 2.80 -13.61
N MET A 38 -5.03 2.83 -12.31
CA MET A 38 -4.32 3.71 -11.37
C MET A 38 -2.81 3.44 -11.37
N PHE A 39 -2.39 2.18 -11.32
CA PHE A 39 -0.97 1.84 -11.32
C PHE A 39 -0.29 2.13 -12.67
N ALA A 40 -1.00 1.95 -13.79
CA ALA A 40 -0.51 2.34 -15.10
C ALA A 40 -0.32 3.86 -15.21
N ASP A 41 -1.23 4.64 -14.64
CA ASP A 41 -1.12 6.10 -14.57
C ASP A 41 0.08 6.55 -13.73
N PHE A 42 0.37 5.87 -12.61
CA PHE A 42 1.57 6.16 -11.80
C PHE A 42 2.86 5.94 -12.58
N ASP A 43 2.92 4.87 -13.37
CA ASP A 43 4.08 4.57 -14.21
C ASP A 43 4.19 5.58 -15.36
N ARG A 44 3.07 5.95 -16.00
CA ARG A 44 3.04 6.98 -17.06
C ARG A 44 3.48 8.36 -16.56
N CYS A 45 3.06 8.73 -15.36
CA CYS A 45 3.41 10.02 -14.73
C CYS A 45 4.77 10.00 -14.03
N SER A 46 5.49 8.87 -14.03
CA SER A 46 6.77 8.70 -13.34
C SER A 46 6.73 9.07 -11.85
N LEU A 47 5.61 8.81 -11.18
CA LEU A 47 5.46 9.14 -9.76
C LEU A 47 6.46 8.36 -8.91
N ASP A 48 7.02 9.01 -7.91
CA ASP A 48 7.89 8.38 -6.92
C ASP A 48 7.10 7.57 -5.88
N ALA A 49 7.82 6.91 -4.96
CA ALA A 49 7.18 6.05 -3.97
C ALA A 49 6.30 6.82 -2.96
N GLU A 50 6.66 8.05 -2.61
CA GLU A 50 5.90 8.88 -1.68
C GLU A 50 4.65 9.46 -2.33
N GLU A 51 4.76 9.95 -3.56
CA GLU A 51 3.64 10.43 -4.37
C GLU A 51 2.61 9.33 -4.61
N ARG A 52 3.07 8.11 -4.95
CA ARG A 52 2.20 6.93 -5.09
C ARG A 52 1.45 6.64 -3.79
N ARG A 53 2.12 6.68 -2.62
CA ARG A 53 1.48 6.46 -1.32
C ARG A 53 0.43 7.52 -1.02
N GLN A 54 0.72 8.78 -1.29
CA GLN A 54 -0.22 9.89 -1.09
C GLN A 54 -1.45 9.74 -2.00
N ALA A 55 -1.27 9.42 -3.28
CA ALA A 55 -2.37 9.19 -4.22
C ALA A 55 -3.28 8.02 -3.78
N ILE A 56 -2.70 6.91 -3.32
CA ILE A 56 -3.46 5.76 -2.78
C ILE A 56 -4.25 6.19 -1.54
N ARG A 57 -3.62 6.92 -0.61
CA ARG A 57 -4.28 7.42 0.61
C ARG A 57 -5.42 8.39 0.29
N ALA A 58 -5.23 9.30 -0.66
CA ALA A 58 -6.29 10.22 -1.08
C ALA A 58 -7.50 9.47 -1.66
N ARG A 59 -7.25 8.46 -2.50
CA ARG A 59 -8.30 7.69 -3.18
C ARG A 59 -9.04 6.71 -2.26
N HIS A 60 -8.33 6.05 -1.36
CA HIS A 60 -8.88 4.93 -0.57
C HIS A 60 -8.91 5.18 0.94
N GLY A 61 -8.12 6.12 1.46
CA GLY A 61 -8.00 6.41 2.90
C GLY A 61 -9.26 7.00 3.53
N ALA A 62 -10.11 7.67 2.74
CA ALA A 62 -11.38 8.23 3.22
C ALA A 62 -12.42 7.15 3.60
N ARG A 63 -12.24 5.89 3.17
CA ARG A 63 -13.28 4.85 3.32
C ARG A 63 -13.34 4.19 4.71
N VAL A 64 -12.33 4.39 5.56
CA VAL A 64 -12.29 3.77 6.91
C VAL A 64 -13.04 4.62 7.95
N ALA A 65 -13.12 5.94 7.79
CA ALA A 65 -13.87 6.81 8.73
C ALA A 65 -15.39 6.58 8.67
N ALA A 66 -15.94 6.30 7.48
CA ALA A 66 -17.38 6.10 7.29
C ALA A 66 -17.88 4.72 7.77
N THR A 67 -17.02 3.70 7.76
CA THR A 67 -17.42 2.31 8.12
C THR A 67 -17.47 2.10 9.64
N SER A 68 -16.71 2.88 10.42
CA SER A 68 -16.72 2.85 11.89
C SER A 68 -17.82 3.74 12.51
N ALA A 69 -18.39 4.67 11.76
CA ALA A 69 -19.49 5.52 12.23
C ALA A 69 -20.84 4.79 12.26
N ARG A 70 -21.06 3.82 11.37
CA ARG A 70 -22.34 3.12 11.22
C ARG A 70 -22.65 2.05 12.28
N ARG A 71 -21.68 1.70 13.14
CA ARG A 71 -21.85 0.70 14.21
C ARG A 71 -22.15 1.29 15.59
N ARG A 72 -22.20 2.62 15.74
CA ARG A 72 -22.41 3.29 17.04
C ARG A 72 -23.81 3.87 17.27
N THR A 73 -24.72 3.76 16.31
CA THR A 73 -26.08 4.36 16.41
C THR A 73 -27.18 3.34 16.16
N GLY A 74 -27.03 2.11 16.67
CA GLY A 74 -28.05 1.07 16.60
C GLY A 74 -28.02 0.22 17.87
N GLY A 75 -28.70 0.72 18.89
CA GLY A 75 -28.94 0.11 20.19
C GLY A 75 -29.97 0.95 20.93
#